data_AF-A0A6B3AR07-F1
#
_entry.id   AF-A0A6B3AR07-F1
#
_cell.length_a   1.000
_cell.length_b   1.000
_cell.length_c   1.000
_cell.angle_alpha   90.00
_cell.angle_beta   90.00
_cell.angle_gamma   90.00
#
_symmetry.space_group_name_H-M   'P 1'
#
loop_
_entity.id
_entity.type
_entity.pdbx_description
1 polymer ?
#
loop_
_entity_poly.entity_id
_entity_poly.type
_entity_poly.pdbx_seq_one_letter_code
_entity_poly.pdbx_strand_id
1 'polypeptide(L)' 'MAVLVVTGTGTEVGKTVVTAAVAAAALAAGRSVAVLKAAQTGVRPGEPGDVEEVLRLAG' A
#
# COMPACT_ATOMS: atom_id res chain seq x y z
N MET A 1 -5.04 15.67 9.58
CA MET A 1 -4.53 14.77 8.52
C MET A 1 -3.26 14.11 9.04
N ALA A 2 -3.20 12.78 9.07
CA ALA A 2 -2.05 12.03 9.57
C ALA A 2 -1.34 11.34 8.40
N VAL A 3 -0.01 11.26 8.46
CA VAL A 3 0.81 10.53 7.49
C VAL A 3 1.47 9.37 8.22
N LEU A 4 1.27 8.15 7.71
CA LEU A 4 1.97 6.96 8.17
C LEU A 4 2.94 6.49 7.09
N VAL A 5 4.19 6.29 7.46
CA VAL A 5 5.23 5.76 6.57
C VAL A 5 5.49 4.31 6.93
N VAL A 6 5.27 3.40 5.97
CA VAL A 6 5.65 1.99 6.11
C VAL A 6 7.03 1.80 5.52
N THR A 7 8.01 1.48 6.37
CA THR A 7 9.39 1.18 5.98
C THR A 7 9.70 -0.31 6.14
N GLY A 8 10.84 -0.76 5.64
CA GLY A 8 11.30 -2.14 5.78
C GLY A 8 12.79 -2.27 5.49
N THR A 9 13.37 -3.38 5.95
CA THR A 9 14.82 -3.64 5.89
C THR A 9 15.33 -4.07 4.51
N GLY A 10 14.43 -4.29 3.54
CA GLY A 10 14.78 -4.72 2.19
C GLY A 10 13.56 -4.82 1.27
N THR A 11 13.76 -5.46 0.12
CA THR A 11 12.69 -5.86 -0.81
C THR A 11 11.90 -7.03 -0.25
N GLU A 12 10.65 -7.20 -0.68
CA GLU A 12 9.83 -8.39 -0.38
C GLU A 12 9.56 -8.72 1.10
N VAL A 13 10.02 -7.87 2.05
CA VAL A 13 9.76 -8.02 3.50
C VAL A 13 8.31 -7.74 3.93
N GLY A 14 7.36 -7.68 3.00
CA GLY A 14 5.93 -7.53 3.30
C GLY A 14 5.39 -6.09 3.41
N LYS A 15 6.16 -5.06 3.00
CA LYS A 15 5.71 -3.65 3.09
C LYS A 15 4.34 -3.40 2.44
N THR A 16 4.13 -3.92 1.22
CA THR A 16 2.88 -3.74 0.47
C THR A 16 1.67 -4.36 1.19
N VAL A 17 1.84 -5.57 1.74
CA VAL A 17 0.81 -6.26 2.53
C VAL A 17 0.49 -5.51 3.82
N VAL A 18 1.51 -5.00 4.53
CA VAL A 18 1.31 -4.19 5.73
C VAL A 18 0.58 -2.89 5.41
N THR A 19 0.92 -2.22 4.31
CA THR A 19 0.21 -1.02 3.86
C THR A 19 -1.26 -1.32 3.58
N ALA A 20 -1.57 -2.44 2.91
CA ALA A 20 -2.94 -2.86 2.66
C ALA A 20 -3.72 -3.13 3.95
N ALA A 21 -3.12 -3.84 4.90
CA ALA A 21 -3.74 -4.14 6.19
C ALA A 21 -4.07 -2.87 6.98
N VAL A 22 -3.16 -1.89 7.00
CA VAL A 22 -3.41 -0.60 7.65
C VAL A 22 -4.50 0.19 6.93
N ALA A 23 -4.48 0.19 5.58
CA ALA A 23 -5.51 0.85 4.79
C ALA A 23 -6.90 0.24 5.05
N ALA A 24 -7.02 -1.08 5.00
CA ALA A 24 -8.26 -1.81 5.31
C ALA A 24 -8.78 -1.49 6.71
N ALA A 25 -7.90 -1.49 7.72
CA ALA A 25 -8.28 -1.15 9.09
C ALA A 25 -8.78 0.29 9.23
N ALA A 26 -8.13 1.26 8.56
CA ALA A 26 -8.58 2.64 8.57
C ALA A 26 -9.90 2.86 7.82
N LEU A 27 -10.09 2.18 6.68
CA LEU A 27 -11.34 2.19 5.93
C LEU A 27 -12.49 1.59 6.76
N ALA A 28 -12.25 0.45 7.42
CA ALA A 28 -13.22 -0.18 8.33
C ALA A 28 -13.60 0.72 9.52
N ALA A 29 -12.69 1.62 9.93
CA ALA A 29 -12.95 2.65 10.93
C ALA A 29 -13.64 3.91 10.37
N GLY A 30 -14.15 3.87 9.13
CA GLY A 30 -14.87 4.98 8.50
C GLY A 30 -13.99 6.14 8.06
N ARG A 31 -12.69 5.93 7.88
CA ARG A 31 -11.75 6.99 7.46
C ARG A 31 -11.52 6.95 5.96
N SER A 32 -11.30 8.12 5.36
CA SER A 32 -10.73 8.19 4.01
C SER A 32 -9.23 7.91 4.07
N VAL A 33 -8.74 7.13 3.10
CA VAL A 33 -7.33 6.72 3.01
C VAL A 33 -6.83 7.00 1.60
N ALA A 34 -5.64 7.58 1.50
CA ALA A 34 -4.86 7.65 0.28
C ALA A 34 -3.59 6.83 0.47
N VAL A 35 -3.27 5.98 -0.51
CA VAL A 35 -2.06 5.17 -0.53
C VAL A 35 -1.15 5.71 -1.62
N LEU A 36 0.12 5.91 -1.29
CA LEU A 36 1.13 6.39 -2.23
C LEU A 36 2.36 5.50 -2.15
N LYS A 37 2.85 5.09 -3.33
CA LYS A 37 4.16 4.48 -3.49
C LYS A 37 5.10 5.52 -4.11
N ALA A 38 6.11 5.96 -3.35
CA ALA A 38 7.00 7.04 -3.79
C ALA A 38 7.81 6.68 -5.06
N ALA A 39 8.18 5.40 -5.20
CA ALA A 39 8.83 4.88 -6.39
C ALA A 39 8.37 3.43 -6.63
N GLN A 40 7.98 3.15 -7.87
CA GLN A 40 7.68 1.80 -8.36
C GLN A 40 8.79 1.39 -9.33
N THR A 41 9.33 0.20 -9.15
CA THR A 41 10.34 -0.42 -10.03
C THR A 41 9.93 -1.85 -10.34
N GLY A 42 10.49 -2.43 -11.41
CA GLY A 42 10.30 -3.85 -11.74
C GLY A 42 8.90 -4.23 -12.26
N VAL A 43 8.05 -3.23 -12.56
CA VAL A 43 6.69 -3.40 -13.10
C VAL A 43 6.65 -2.74 -14.47
N ARG A 44 6.11 -3.42 -15.48
CA ARG A 44 5.98 -2.88 -16.84
C ARG A 44 4.75 -1.97 -16.95
N PRO A 45 4.69 -1.10 -17.97
CA PRO A 45 3.47 -0.35 -18.27
C PRO A 45 2.27 -1.30 -18.41
N GLY A 46 1.21 -1.03 -17.65
CA GLY A 46 -0.03 -1.82 -17.66
C GLY A 46 -0.05 -3.05 -16.75
N GLU A 47 1.07 -3.41 -16.11
CA GLU A 47 1.07 -4.42 -15.05
C GLU A 47 0.68 -3.78 -13.71
N PRO A 48 -0.03 -4.50 -12.82
CA PRO A 48 -0.41 -3.98 -11.51
C PRO A 48 0.85 -3.75 -10.64
N GLY A 49 0.95 -2.55 -10.07
CA GLY A 49 1.99 -2.19 -9.12
C GLY A 49 1.58 -2.39 -7.66
N ASP A 50 2.38 -1.86 -6.74
CA ASP A 50 2.14 -2.00 -5.31
C ASP A 50 0.83 -1.33 -4.86
N VAL A 51 0.41 -0.23 -5.51
CA VAL A 51 -0.83 0.47 -5.15
C VAL A 51 -2.05 -0.35 -5.59
N GLU A 52 -2.02 -0.92 -6.79
CA GLU A 52 -3.07 -1.81 -7.27
C GLU A 52 -3.19 -3.05 -6.39
N GLU A 53 -2.05 -3.60 -5.94
CA GLU A 53 -2.05 -4.72 -5.01
C GLU A 53 -2.61 -4.33 -3.63
N VAL A 54 -2.31 -3.13 -3.14
CA VAL A 54 -2.94 -2.60 -1.92
C VAL A 54 -4.45 -2.46 -2.09
N LEU A 55 -4.93 -1.90 -3.21
CA LEU A 55 -6.37 -1.78 -3.49
C LEU A 55 -7.03 -3.16 -3.53
N ARG A 56 -6.41 -4.14 -4.20
CA ARG A 56 -6.92 -5.50 -4.28
C ARG A 56 -7.03 -6.18 -2.91
N LEU A 57 -6.06 -5.94 -2.02
CA LEU A 57 -5.99 -6.56 -0.70
C LEU A 57 -6.80 -5.82 0.37
N ALA A 58 -6.98 -4.51 0.23
CA ALA A 58 -7.68 -3.69 1.22
C ALA A 58 -9.22 -3.82 1.16
N GLY A 59 -9.75 -4.37 0.06
CA GLY A 59 -11.19 -4.43 -0.25
C GLY A 59 -11.72 -3.13 -0.83
#